data_AF-A0A9Q0SN67-F1
#
_entry.id   AF-A0A9Q0SN67-F1
#
_cell.length_a   1.000
_cell.length_b   1.000
_cell.length_c   1.000
_cell.angle_alpha   90.00
_cell.angle_beta   90.00
_cell.angle_gamma   90.00
#
_symmetry.space_group_name_H-M   'P 1'
#
loop_
_entity.id
_entity.type
_entity.pdbx_description
1 polymer ?
#
loop_
_entity_poly.entity_id
_entity_poly.type
_entity_poly.pdbx_seq_one_letter_code
_entity_poly.pdbx_strand_id
1 'polypeptide(L)'
;MDQQDSDSNNENQSCSSSDSNPCPICLAPFLQESYLDTCFHKFCYKCILQWTKVVSHKESRRPSSVKCPLCKTENFSLIYGYDGSSFQRHYVNQGFEDSSFFSKAHKYRLQCYYTEPGILNDAINVSRYWKLRKYIQPNRWLESWLRREVQALLQEEDTEVILYHILGTVNSFFSRDEHSRQTRQT
;
A
#
# COMPACT_ATOMS: atom_id res chain seq x y z
N MET A 1 34.71 -50.99 -14.07
CA MET A 1 34.31 -51.83 -15.21
C MET A 1 32.92 -52.36 -14.92
N ASP A 2 31.86 -51.55 -14.92
CA ASP A 2 31.35 -50.53 -15.87
C ASP A 2 30.32 -51.09 -16.86
N GLN A 3 29.28 -50.26 -17.00
CA GLN A 3 28.19 -50.17 -18.00
C GLN A 3 26.97 -51.07 -17.75
N GLN A 4 25.84 -50.51 -17.26
CA GLN A 4 24.87 -49.54 -17.83
C GLN A 4 23.91 -50.16 -18.85
N ASP A 5 22.62 -50.22 -18.49
CA ASP A 5 21.49 -49.64 -19.23
C ASP A 5 20.25 -49.63 -18.28
N SER A 6 19.63 -48.51 -17.90
CA SER A 6 18.86 -47.52 -18.67
C SER A 6 17.48 -48.02 -19.08
N ASP A 7 16.44 -47.76 -18.27
CA ASP A 7 15.09 -47.47 -18.78
C ASP A 7 14.18 -46.79 -17.72
N SER A 8 14.20 -45.45 -17.77
CA SER A 8 13.03 -44.58 -17.92
C SER A 8 11.77 -44.82 -17.07
N ASN A 9 11.78 -44.40 -15.80
CA ASN A 9 10.56 -44.08 -15.05
C ASN A 9 10.02 -42.70 -15.51
N ASN A 10 9.14 -42.73 -16.50
CA ASN A 10 8.36 -41.58 -16.95
C ASN A 10 7.02 -41.55 -16.20
N GLU A 11 6.99 -40.99 -15.00
CA GLU A 11 5.73 -40.69 -14.31
C GLU A 11 5.77 -39.32 -13.64
N ASN A 12 4.65 -38.61 -13.83
CA ASN A 12 4.26 -37.34 -13.20
C ASN A 12 4.76 -36.06 -13.86
N GLN A 13 4.57 -36.00 -15.17
CA GLN A 13 4.17 -34.75 -15.81
C GLN A 13 2.69 -34.50 -15.44
N SER A 14 2.48 -33.93 -14.25
CA SER A 14 1.16 -33.49 -13.81
C SER A 14 0.72 -32.31 -14.67
N CYS A 15 -0.11 -32.62 -15.66
CA CYS A 15 -0.93 -31.68 -16.39
C CYS A 15 -1.86 -30.93 -15.44
N SER A 16 -1.48 -29.72 -15.03
CA SER A 16 -2.45 -28.66 -14.79
C SER A 16 -2.59 -27.87 -16.08
N SER A 17 -3.35 -28.44 -17.01
CA SER A 17 -3.91 -27.76 -18.16
C SER A 17 -4.87 -26.68 -17.67
N SER A 18 -4.35 -25.53 -17.24
CA SER A 18 -5.11 -24.30 -17.38
C SER A 18 -4.80 -23.77 -18.77
N ASP A 19 -5.79 -23.79 -19.66
CA ASP A 19 -5.83 -22.96 -20.87
C ASP A 19 -5.79 -21.49 -20.45
N SER A 20 -4.65 -21.04 -19.95
CA SER A 20 -4.41 -19.66 -19.61
C SER A 20 -4.26 -18.93 -20.92
N ASN A 21 -5.38 -18.41 -21.43
CA ASN A 21 -5.42 -17.50 -22.57
C ASN A 21 -4.23 -16.54 -22.47
N PRO A 22 -3.45 -16.33 -23.54
CA PRO A 22 -2.27 -15.49 -23.47
C PRO A 22 -2.63 -14.07 -23.04
N CYS A 23 -1.65 -13.32 -22.54
CA CYS A 23 -1.87 -11.93 -22.20
C CYS A 23 -2.40 -11.16 -23.41
N PRO A 24 -3.54 -10.45 -23.31
CA PRO A 24 -4.15 -9.77 -24.45
C PRO A 24 -3.31 -8.62 -25.05
N ILE A 25 -2.24 -8.21 -24.37
CA ILE A 25 -1.36 -7.12 -24.81
C ILE A 25 -0.13 -7.68 -25.53
N CYS A 26 0.62 -8.59 -24.91
CA CYS A 26 1.85 -9.14 -25.50
C CYS A 26 1.65 -10.46 -26.23
N LEU A 27 0.47 -11.08 -26.14
CA LEU A 27 0.12 -12.37 -26.71
C LEU A 27 1.00 -13.54 -26.26
N ALA A 28 1.78 -13.35 -25.20
CA ALA A 28 2.62 -14.36 -24.56
C ALA A 28 1.97 -14.87 -23.27
N PRO A 29 2.47 -15.97 -22.67
CA PRO A 29 2.08 -16.38 -21.33
C PRO A 29 2.24 -15.25 -20.31
N PHE A 30 1.40 -15.24 -19.28
CA PHE A 30 1.45 -14.19 -18.28
C PHE A 30 2.77 -14.20 -17.51
N LEU A 31 3.45 -13.06 -17.50
CA LEU A 31 4.61 -12.80 -16.64
C LEU A 31 4.20 -11.78 -15.58
N GLN A 32 4.18 -12.21 -14.31
CA GLN A 32 3.69 -11.43 -13.17
C GLN A 32 2.27 -10.92 -13.41
N GLU A 33 1.27 -11.75 -13.08
CA GLU A 33 -0.13 -11.41 -13.29
C GLU A 33 -0.52 -10.12 -12.56
N SER A 34 -1.37 -9.35 -13.24
CA SER A 34 -1.94 -8.13 -12.72
C SER A 34 -3.37 -7.99 -13.17
N TYR A 35 -4.16 -7.29 -12.37
CA TYR A 35 -5.59 -7.12 -12.51
C TYR A 35 -5.93 -5.65 -12.43
N LEU A 36 -6.84 -5.19 -13.28
CA LEU A 36 -7.45 -3.87 -13.12
C LEU A 36 -8.46 -3.88 -11.96
N ASP A 37 -8.55 -2.79 -11.20
CA ASP A 37 -9.30 -2.76 -9.94
C ASP A 37 -10.83 -2.75 -10.05
N THR A 38 -11.40 -2.19 -11.12
CA THR A 38 -12.85 -2.17 -11.34
C THR A 38 -13.33 -3.41 -12.08
N CYS A 39 -12.66 -3.77 -13.17
CA CYS A 39 -13.13 -4.80 -14.09
C CYS A 39 -12.42 -6.16 -13.95
N PHE A 40 -11.36 -6.24 -13.14
CA PHE A 40 -10.58 -7.46 -12.86
C PHE A 40 -10.06 -8.22 -14.09
N HIS A 41 -10.00 -7.58 -15.25
CA HIS A 41 -9.36 -8.16 -16.42
C HIS A 41 -7.85 -8.29 -16.19
N LYS A 42 -7.32 -9.44 -16.62
CA LYS A 42 -5.96 -9.90 -16.34
C LYS A 42 -4.98 -9.54 -17.45
N PHE A 43 -3.80 -9.07 -17.07
CA PHE A 43 -2.68 -8.70 -17.95
C PHE A 43 -1.33 -9.03 -17.29
N CYS A 44 -0.25 -9.09 -18.06
CA CYS A 44 1.10 -9.00 -17.47
C CYS A 44 1.27 -7.62 -16.84
N TYR A 45 1.83 -7.55 -15.64
CA TYR A 45 2.04 -6.29 -14.91
C TYR A 45 2.75 -5.23 -15.75
N LYS A 46 3.88 -5.60 -16.37
CA LYS A 46 4.64 -4.70 -17.24
C LYS A 46 3.84 -4.24 -18.47
N CYS A 47 2.98 -5.10 -19.03
CA CYS A 47 2.20 -4.77 -20.21
C CYS A 47 1.14 -3.71 -19.91
N ILE A 48 0.34 -3.94 -18.87
CA ILE A 48 -0.71 -2.96 -18.50
C ILE A 48 -0.11 -1.67 -17.93
N LEU A 49 1.04 -1.74 -17.24
CA LEU A 49 1.78 -0.55 -16.80
C LEU A 49 2.31 0.30 -17.96
N GLN A 50 2.80 -0.31 -19.04
CA GLN A 50 3.20 0.45 -20.22
C GLN A 50 1.99 1.03 -20.96
N TRP A 51 0.88 0.29 -21.02
CA TRP A 51 -0.37 0.79 -21.57
C TRP A 51 -0.84 2.06 -20.86
N THR A 52 -0.84 2.09 -19.52
CA THR A 52 -1.24 3.29 -18.76
C THR A 52 -0.36 4.50 -19.10
N LYS A 53 0.97 4.30 -19.23
CA LYS A 53 1.91 5.35 -19.64
C LYS A 53 1.61 5.88 -21.03
N VAL A 54 1.45 5.00 -22.03
CA VAL A 54 1.19 5.40 -23.42
C VAL A 54 -0.13 6.15 -23.56
N VAL A 55 -1.18 5.72 -22.87
CA VAL A 55 -2.48 6.42 -22.87
C VAL A 55 -2.36 7.78 -22.18
N SER A 56 -1.61 7.87 -21.08
CA SER A 56 -1.42 9.14 -20.35
C SER A 56 -0.71 10.22 -21.15
N HIS A 57 0.22 9.86 -22.04
CA HIS A 57 0.93 10.82 -22.89
C HIS A 57 0.05 11.48 -23.95
N LYS A 58 -1.12 10.93 -24.25
CA LYS A 58 -2.04 11.48 -25.26
C LYS A 58 -2.99 12.53 -24.68
N GLU A 59 -3.15 12.57 -23.36
CA GLU A 59 -4.04 13.52 -22.71
C GLU A 59 -3.27 14.77 -22.29
N SER A 60 -3.87 15.94 -22.54
CA SER A 60 -3.30 17.24 -22.14
C SER A 60 -3.27 17.45 -20.62
N ARG A 61 -3.98 16.61 -19.87
CA ARG A 61 -4.00 16.57 -18.40
C ARG A 61 -3.63 15.16 -17.94
N ARG A 62 -3.03 15.07 -16.76
CA ARG A 62 -2.66 13.79 -16.16
C ARG A 62 -3.93 12.98 -15.86
N PRO A 63 -4.15 11.80 -16.45
CA PRO A 63 -5.36 11.02 -16.22
C PRO A 63 -5.35 10.41 -14.82
N SER A 64 -6.47 10.53 -14.10
CA SER A 64 -6.70 9.88 -12.81
C SER A 64 -7.18 8.43 -12.95
N SER A 65 -7.55 8.01 -14.15
CA SER A 65 -8.03 6.67 -14.49
C SER A 65 -7.48 6.18 -15.82
N VAL A 66 -7.57 4.88 -16.07
CA VAL A 66 -7.23 4.26 -17.36
C VAL A 66 -8.38 3.38 -17.84
N LYS A 67 -8.67 3.46 -19.14
CA LYS A 67 -9.64 2.55 -19.78
C LYS A 67 -9.02 1.18 -20.02
N CYS A 68 -9.73 0.14 -19.61
CA CYS A 68 -9.34 -1.25 -19.83
C CYS A 68 -9.14 -1.52 -21.34
N PRO A 69 -8.03 -2.15 -21.77
CA PRO A 69 -7.82 -2.52 -23.17
C PRO A 69 -8.95 -3.39 -23.74
N LEU A 70 -9.54 -4.27 -22.92
CA LEU A 70 -10.56 -5.23 -23.31
C LEU A 70 -11.98 -4.63 -23.31
N CYS A 71 -12.47 -4.21 -22.14
CA CYS A 71 -13.87 -3.82 -21.96
C CYS A 71 -14.11 -2.31 -21.90
N LYS A 72 -13.05 -1.50 -21.98
CA LYS A 72 -13.07 -0.03 -21.90
C LYS A 72 -13.59 0.57 -20.57
N THR A 73 -13.94 -0.25 -19.59
CA THR A 73 -14.26 0.19 -18.21
C THR A 73 -13.13 1.04 -17.65
N GLU A 74 -13.46 2.08 -16.89
CA GLU A 74 -12.50 2.92 -16.19
C GLU A 74 -11.99 2.22 -14.92
N ASN A 75 -10.68 2.31 -14.71
CA ASN A 75 -9.96 1.69 -13.59
C ASN A 75 -8.97 2.72 -13.02
N PHE A 76 -8.77 2.70 -11.71
CA PHE A 76 -7.97 3.69 -10.99
C PHE A 76 -6.63 3.13 -10.52
N SER A 77 -6.51 1.80 -10.47
CA SER A 77 -5.31 1.11 -10.02
C SER A 77 -5.11 -0.27 -10.65
N LEU A 78 -3.86 -0.73 -10.57
CA LEU A 78 -3.41 -2.05 -10.98
C LEU A 78 -3.10 -2.85 -9.70
N ILE A 79 -3.65 -4.04 -9.57
CA ILE A 79 -3.41 -4.97 -8.46
C ILE A 79 -2.46 -6.07 -8.97
N TYR A 80 -1.38 -6.36 -8.26
CA TYR A 80 -0.36 -7.32 -8.69
C TYR A 80 0.41 -7.92 -7.50
N GLY A 81 1.21 -8.95 -7.78
CA GLY A 81 2.07 -9.56 -6.74
C GLY A 81 1.30 -10.24 -5.62
N TYR A 82 0.14 -10.82 -5.93
CA TYR A 82 -0.67 -11.55 -4.95
C TYR A 82 0.03 -12.87 -4.57
N ASP A 83 0.25 -13.08 -3.28
CA ASP A 83 0.93 -14.27 -2.73
C ASP A 83 -0.02 -15.23 -1.95
N GLY A 84 -1.32 -14.95 -1.96
CA GLY A 84 -2.33 -15.66 -1.15
C GLY A 84 -2.81 -14.86 0.07
N SER A 85 -1.97 -13.97 0.61
CA SER A 85 -2.23 -13.22 1.83
C SER A 85 -2.10 -11.70 1.66
N SER A 86 -1.25 -11.25 0.75
CA SER A 86 -0.93 -9.86 0.50
C SER A 86 -0.94 -9.56 -1.00
N PHE A 87 -1.10 -8.28 -1.36
CA PHE A 87 -1.01 -7.81 -2.75
C PHE A 87 -0.40 -6.42 -2.78
N GLN A 88 0.13 -6.04 -3.94
CA GLN A 88 0.60 -4.69 -4.23
C GLN A 88 -0.41 -3.98 -5.14
N ARG A 89 -0.51 -2.66 -4.97
CA ARG A 89 -1.41 -1.81 -5.76
C ARG A 89 -0.65 -0.61 -6.32
N HIS A 90 -0.79 -0.39 -7.62
CA HIS A 90 -0.23 0.76 -8.34
C HIS A 90 -1.36 1.66 -8.84
N TYR A 91 -1.50 2.86 -8.30
CA TYR A 91 -2.52 3.81 -8.74
C TYR A 91 -2.06 4.53 -10.01
N VAL A 92 -2.98 4.70 -10.97
CA VAL A 92 -2.69 5.38 -12.26
C VAL A 92 -2.23 6.83 -12.04
N ASN A 93 -2.67 7.45 -10.94
CA ASN A 93 -2.28 8.80 -10.52
C ASN A 93 -0.88 8.89 -9.87
N GLN A 94 -0.04 7.85 -9.89
CA GLN A 94 1.31 7.90 -9.29
C GLN A 94 2.34 8.66 -10.14
N GLY A 95 2.09 9.94 -10.43
CA GLY A 95 3.21 10.87 -10.27
C GLY A 95 2.91 11.85 -9.18
N PHE A 96 3.24 11.39 -7.98
CA PHE A 96 3.46 12.23 -6.82
C PHE A 96 4.71 13.09 -6.92
N GLU A 97 5.42 13.08 -8.05
CA GLU A 97 6.50 14.05 -8.25
C GLU A 97 5.95 15.49 -8.31
N ASP A 98 4.70 15.71 -8.78
CA ASP A 98 4.19 17.06 -9.08
C ASP A 98 2.87 17.46 -8.39
N SER A 99 2.29 16.64 -7.48
CA SER A 99 1.21 17.17 -6.64
C SER A 99 1.84 18.11 -5.60
N SER A 100 1.56 19.41 -5.73
CA SER A 100 1.98 20.46 -4.79
C SER A 100 1.55 20.21 -3.34
N PHE A 101 0.61 19.28 -3.15
CA PHE A 101 0.04 18.90 -1.87
C PHE A 101 1.06 18.26 -0.91
N PHE A 102 1.79 17.23 -1.36
CA PHE A 102 2.68 16.51 -0.47
C PHE A 102 4.05 17.19 -0.34
N SER A 103 4.26 17.82 0.81
CA SER A 103 5.56 18.38 1.18
C SER A 103 6.65 17.30 1.21
N LYS A 104 7.93 17.73 1.17
CA LYS A 104 9.09 16.83 1.32
C LYS A 104 8.99 15.94 2.57
N ALA A 105 8.39 16.46 3.64
CA ALA A 105 8.18 15.71 4.88
C ALA A 105 7.17 14.55 4.71
N HIS A 106 6.08 14.76 3.97
CA HIS A 106 5.13 13.69 3.66
C HIS A 106 5.79 12.59 2.83
N LYS A 107 6.53 12.97 1.78
CA LYS A 107 7.27 12.04 0.91
C LYS A 107 8.26 11.19 1.71
N TYR A 108 9.01 11.81 2.63
CA TYR A 108 9.92 11.11 3.54
C TYR A 108 9.19 10.12 4.46
N ARG A 109 8.07 10.51 5.08
CA ARG A 109 7.31 9.62 5.96
C ARG A 109 6.70 8.44 5.21
N LEU A 110 6.13 8.69 4.02
CA LEU A 110 5.64 7.64 3.12
C LEU A 110 6.73 6.59 2.85
N GLN A 111 7.94 7.05 2.50
CA GLN A 111 9.08 6.16 2.29
C GLN A 111 9.41 5.32 3.53
N CYS A 112 9.35 5.91 4.74
CA CYS A 112 9.62 5.18 5.99
C CYS A 112 8.66 4.00 6.22
N TYR A 113 7.41 4.07 5.73
CA TYR A 113 6.41 3.00 5.91
C TYR A 113 6.58 1.85 4.92
N TYR A 114 7.10 2.12 3.73
CA TYR A 114 7.31 1.11 2.68
C TYR A 114 8.73 0.55 2.62
N THR A 115 9.68 1.15 3.34
CA THR A 115 11.04 0.62 3.47
C THR A 115 11.05 -0.51 4.51
N GLU A 116 11.79 -1.58 4.25
CA GLU A 116 11.94 -2.67 5.24
C GLU A 116 12.38 -2.10 6.60
N PRO A 117 11.71 -2.49 7.70
CA PRO A 117 12.04 -1.95 9.02
C PRO A 117 13.44 -2.40 9.45
N GLY A 118 14.42 -1.51 9.35
CA GLY A 118 15.72 -1.64 10.01
C GLY A 118 15.73 -0.98 11.40
N ILE A 119 16.47 -1.57 12.35
CA ILE A 119 17.10 -1.09 13.63
C ILE A 119 16.29 -0.14 14.57
N LEU A 120 15.10 0.35 14.22
CA LEU A 120 14.35 1.32 15.04
C LEU A 120 13.61 0.69 16.22
N ASN A 121 13.43 -0.64 16.23
CA ASN A 121 12.77 -1.33 17.35
C ASN A 121 13.57 -1.21 18.66
N ASP A 122 14.89 -1.05 18.57
CA ASP A 122 15.77 -0.95 19.75
C ASP A 122 15.96 0.50 20.24
N ALA A 123 15.59 1.50 19.43
CA ALA A 123 15.86 2.91 19.72
C ALA A 123 14.88 3.54 20.72
N ILE A 124 13.65 3.00 20.83
CA ILE A 124 12.59 3.58 21.68
C ILE A 124 12.24 2.60 22.80
N ASN A 125 12.66 2.92 24.03
CA ASN A 125 12.22 2.17 25.21
C ASN A 125 10.80 2.58 25.59
N VAL A 126 9.83 2.00 24.88
CA VAL A 126 8.39 2.20 25.08
C VAL A 126 8.02 1.95 26.54
N SER A 127 8.49 0.83 27.12
CA SER A 127 8.21 0.49 28.53
C SER A 127 8.59 1.60 29.51
N ARG A 128 9.78 2.19 29.38
CA ARG A 128 10.23 3.31 30.21
C ARG A 128 9.39 4.57 29.98
N TYR A 129 8.98 4.83 28.75
CA TYR A 129 8.11 5.96 28.41
C TYR A 129 6.74 5.87 29.14
N TRP A 130 6.13 4.68 29.15
CA TRP A 130 4.88 4.41 29.89
C TRP A 130 5.06 4.52 31.40
N LYS A 131 6.15 3.93 31.95
CA LYS A 131 6.44 4.00 33.40
C LYS A 131 6.58 5.43 33.90
N LEU A 132 7.18 6.32 33.09
CA LEU A 132 7.34 7.74 33.41
C LEU A 132 6.07 8.58 33.13
N ARG A 133 4.97 7.95 32.70
CA ARG A 133 3.70 8.60 32.33
C ARG A 133 3.87 9.76 31.35
N LYS A 134 4.89 9.72 30.48
CA LYS A 134 5.18 10.79 29.52
C LYS A 134 4.05 11.00 28.51
N TYR A 135 3.27 9.95 28.24
CA TYR A 135 2.08 10.03 27.37
C TYR A 135 0.97 10.94 27.92
N ILE A 136 0.97 11.25 29.22
CA ILE A 136 -0.04 12.13 29.86
C ILE A 136 0.28 13.60 29.63
N GLN A 137 1.52 13.92 29.25
CA GLN A 137 1.89 15.30 29.02
C GLN A 137 1.27 15.81 27.71
N PRO A 138 0.69 17.02 27.71
CA PRO A 138 0.12 17.61 26.52
C PRO A 138 1.20 17.79 25.46
N ASN A 139 0.95 17.25 24.27
CA ASN A 139 1.85 17.38 23.14
C ASN A 139 1.23 18.34 22.12
N ARG A 140 1.71 19.59 22.10
CA ARG A 140 1.24 20.63 21.17
C ARG A 140 1.45 20.28 19.69
N TRP A 141 2.32 19.32 19.40
CA TRP A 141 2.59 18.85 18.05
C TRP A 141 1.76 17.61 17.67
N LEU A 142 0.97 17.05 18.59
CA LEU A 142 0.25 15.80 18.33
C LEU A 142 -0.65 15.92 17.09
N GLU A 143 -1.44 16.98 16.99
CA GLU A 143 -2.34 17.17 15.86
C GLU A 143 -1.57 17.31 14.54
N SER A 144 -0.61 18.23 14.46
CA SER A 144 0.15 18.46 13.21
C SER A 144 1.02 17.27 12.82
N TRP A 145 1.57 16.56 13.81
CA TRP A 145 2.26 15.30 13.60
C TRP A 145 1.29 14.26 13.03
N LEU A 146 0.18 14.00 13.72
CA LEU A 146 -0.80 12.97 13.37
C LEU A 146 -1.40 13.22 11.99
N ARG A 147 -1.78 14.46 11.68
CA ARG A 147 -2.27 14.88 10.37
C ARG A 147 -1.30 14.48 9.26
N ARG A 148 -0.01 14.82 9.40
CA ARG A 148 1.02 14.46 8.41
C ARG A 148 1.18 12.94 8.27
N GLU A 149 1.13 12.20 9.39
CA GLU A 149 1.26 10.74 9.36
C GLU A 149 0.06 10.07 8.66
N VAL A 150 -1.17 10.51 8.97
CA VAL A 150 -2.39 9.98 8.36
C VAL A 150 -2.45 10.33 6.88
N GLN A 151 -2.13 11.58 6.51
CA GLN A 151 -2.03 12.01 5.11
C GLN A 151 -0.97 11.20 4.35
N ALA A 152 0.18 10.90 4.97
CA ALA A 152 1.20 10.05 4.36
C ALA A 152 0.72 8.61 4.20
N LEU A 153 0.09 8.01 5.22
CA LEU A 153 -0.35 6.61 5.17
C LEU A 153 -1.49 6.38 4.17
N LEU A 154 -2.48 7.26 4.17
CA LEU A 154 -3.67 7.14 3.32
C LEU A 154 -3.44 7.70 1.91
N GLN A 155 -2.43 8.55 1.75
CA GLN A 155 -2.18 9.29 0.51
C GLN A 155 -3.37 10.17 0.09
N GLU A 156 -4.15 10.64 1.06
CA GLU A 156 -5.30 11.52 0.89
C GLU A 156 -5.07 12.90 1.53
N GLU A 157 -5.65 13.94 0.94
CA GLU A 157 -5.53 15.31 1.45
C GLU A 157 -6.48 15.60 2.61
N ASP A 158 -7.75 15.28 2.44
CA ASP A 158 -8.78 15.43 3.47
C ASP A 158 -8.77 14.21 4.40
N THR A 159 -8.19 14.39 5.57
CA THR A 159 -8.10 13.35 6.61
C THR A 159 -8.82 13.76 7.89
N GLU A 160 -9.66 14.79 7.84
CA GLU A 160 -10.16 15.46 9.05
C GLU A 160 -10.99 14.53 9.92
N VAL A 161 -11.85 13.72 9.32
CA VAL A 161 -12.72 12.80 10.06
C VAL A 161 -11.90 11.82 10.91
N ILE A 162 -10.85 11.25 10.31
CA ILE A 162 -9.96 10.29 10.98
C ILE A 162 -9.14 11.00 12.06
N LEU A 163 -8.61 12.18 11.74
CA LEU A 163 -7.86 13.01 12.68
C LEU A 163 -8.69 13.36 13.92
N TYR A 164 -9.91 13.88 13.72
CA TYR A 164 -10.81 14.25 14.81
C TYR A 164 -11.22 13.05 15.65
N HIS A 165 -11.44 11.89 15.02
CA HIS A 165 -11.75 10.67 15.76
C HIS A 165 -10.60 10.30 16.70
N ILE A 166 -9.36 10.22 16.18
CA ILE A 166 -8.18 9.85 16.98
C ILE A 166 -7.92 10.87 18.09
N LEU A 167 -7.93 12.18 17.76
CA LEU A 167 -7.72 13.23 18.75
C LEU A 167 -8.82 13.21 19.82
N GLY A 168 -10.08 13.00 19.42
CA GLY A 168 -11.20 12.87 20.34
C GLY A 168 -11.05 11.70 21.30
N THR A 169 -10.61 10.54 20.80
CA THR A 169 -10.30 9.37 21.65
C THR A 169 -9.18 9.67 22.63
N VAL A 170 -8.08 10.29 22.17
CA VAL A 170 -6.94 10.67 23.02
C VAL A 170 -7.34 11.68 24.09
N ASN A 171 -8.11 12.71 23.73
CA ASN A 171 -8.58 13.73 24.66
C ASN A 171 -9.56 13.16 25.69
N SER A 172 -10.51 12.31 25.27
CA SER A 172 -11.43 11.62 26.18
C SER A 172 -10.68 10.79 27.22
N PHE A 173 -9.61 10.11 26.81
CA PHE A 173 -8.74 9.37 27.71
C PHE A 173 -8.08 10.28 28.75
N PHE A 174 -7.54 11.44 28.35
CA PHE A 174 -6.96 12.40 29.30
C PHE A 174 -7.98 12.97 30.27
N SER A 175 -9.16 13.38 29.80
CA SER A 175 -10.21 13.92 30.67
C SER A 175 -10.64 12.90 31.73
N ARG A 176 -10.72 11.61 31.40
CA ARG A 176 -11.05 10.55 32.36
C ARG A 176 -9.96 10.32 33.41
N ASP A 177 -8.68 10.39 33.02
CA ASP A 177 -7.56 10.26 33.97
C ASP A 177 -7.53 11.43 34.96
N GLU A 178 -7.78 12.67 34.50
CA GLU A 178 -7.87 13.83 35.38
C GLU A 178 -9.02 13.71 36.39
N HIS A 179 -10.23 13.35 35.93
CA HIS A 179 -11.36 13.14 36.82
C HIS A 179 -11.07 12.06 37.87
N SER A 180 -10.48 10.93 37.44
CA SER A 180 -10.13 9.81 38.34
C SER A 180 -9.06 10.17 39.38
N ARG A 181 -8.21 11.16 39.10
CA ARG A 181 -7.22 11.68 40.06
C ARG A 181 -7.86 12.60 41.08
N GLN A 182 -8.78 13.47 40.65
CA GLN A 182 -9.51 14.39 41.54
C GLN A 182 -10.36 13.62 42.55
N THR A 183 -11.01 12.53 42.15
CA THR A 183 -11.82 11.68 43.06
C THR A 183 -11.00 10.86 44.05
N ARG A 184 -9.69 10.68 43.84
CA ARG A 184 -8.80 9.95 44.74
C ARG A 184 -8.10 10.83 45.77
N GLN A 185 -8.21 12.16 45.63
CA GLN A 185 -7.61 13.14 46.54
C GLN A 185 -8.64 13.75 47.51
N THR A 186 -9.92 13.41 47.37
CA THR A 186 -11.03 13.69 48.29
C THR A 186 -11.38 12.45 49.10
#